data_AF-A0A523X9K6-F1
#
_entry.id   AF-A0A523X9K6-F1
#
_cell.length_a   1.000
_cell.length_b   1.000
_cell.length_c   1.000
_cell.angle_alpha   90.00
_cell.angle_beta   90.00
_cell.angle_gamma   90.00
#
_symmetry.space_group_name_H-M   'P 1'
#
loop_
_entity.id
_entity.type
_entity.pdbx_description
1 polymer ?
#
loop_
_entity_poly.entity_id
_entity_poly.type
_entity_poly.pdbx_seq_one_letter_code
_entity_poly.pdbx_strand_id
1 'polypeptide(L)' 'MSNGSFPFKIGKLECMAVSDGTHIYTPPTFPPPATFLFANAPRERLEQALREHNLQPEQWVEWISPYICVVV' A
#
# COMPACT_ATOMS: atom_id res chain seq x y z
N MET A 1 -3.38 -11.65 -10.87
CA MET A 1 -2.02 -11.22 -11.30
C MET A 1 -1.05 -12.20 -10.69
N SER A 2 -0.27 -12.87 -11.53
CA SER A 2 0.53 -14.05 -11.18
C SER A 2 1.75 -13.71 -10.33
N ASN A 3 2.08 -14.59 -9.40
CA ASN A 3 3.34 -14.59 -8.66
C ASN A 3 4.51 -14.54 -9.66
N GLY A 4 5.53 -13.74 -9.36
CA GLY A 4 6.62 -13.49 -10.29
C GLY A 4 7.89 -13.03 -9.61
N SER A 5 9.02 -13.44 -10.16
CA SER A 5 10.34 -12.95 -9.79
C SER A 5 10.93 -12.09 -10.91
N PHE A 6 11.47 -10.94 -10.54
CA PHE A 6 11.99 -9.94 -11.43
C PHE A 6 13.45 -9.65 -11.03
N PRO A 7 14.43 -10.28 -11.68
CA PRO A 7 15.83 -10.02 -11.41
C PRO A 7 16.22 -8.64 -11.94
N PHE A 8 17.03 -7.90 -11.20
CA PHE A 8 17.56 -6.60 -11.58
C PHE A 8 18.90 -6.33 -10.88
N LYS A 9 19.60 -5.26 -11.28
CA LYS A 9 20.87 -4.87 -10.66
C LYS A 9 20.79 -3.47 -10.09
N ILE A 10 21.30 -3.28 -8.88
CA ILE A 10 21.57 -1.96 -8.31
C ILE A 10 23.10 -1.83 -8.16
N GLY A 11 23.73 -1.14 -9.12
CA GLY A 11 25.18 -1.04 -9.16
C GLY A 11 25.84 -2.42 -9.31
N LYS A 12 26.52 -2.88 -8.26
CA LYS A 12 27.18 -4.20 -8.20
C LYS A 12 26.33 -5.30 -7.53
N LEU A 13 25.17 -4.95 -6.98
CA LEU A 13 24.30 -5.89 -6.28
C LEU A 13 23.36 -6.56 -7.29
N GLU A 14 23.25 -7.89 -7.19
CA GLU A 14 22.28 -8.67 -7.94
C GLU A 14 21.03 -8.83 -7.07
N CYS A 15 19.96 -8.16 -7.45
CA CYS A 15 18.72 -8.13 -6.68
C CYS A 15 17.62 -8.91 -7.39
N MET A 16 16.62 -9.33 -6.62
CA MET A 16 15.41 -9.94 -7.15
C MET A 16 14.20 -9.39 -6.42
N ALA A 17 13.27 -8.79 -7.17
CA ALA A 17 11.95 -8.46 -6.63
C ALA A 17 11.04 -9.68 -6.80
N VAL A 18 10.43 -10.14 -5.71
CA VAL A 18 9.47 -11.24 -5.70
C VAL A 18 8.11 -10.66 -5.39
N SER A 19 7.17 -10.80 -6.32
CA SER A 19 5.77 -10.43 -6.14
C SER A 19 4.95 -11.66 -5.81
N ASP A 20 4.27 -11.65 -4.66
CA ASP A 20 3.32 -12.68 -4.22
C ASP A 20 1.86 -12.25 -4.49
N GLY A 21 1.67 -11.37 -5.49
CA GLY A 21 0.36 -10.83 -5.84
C GLY A 21 0.01 -9.57 -5.07
N THR A 22 -1.24 -9.46 -4.62
CA THR A 22 -1.76 -8.30 -3.89
C THR A 22 -2.43 -8.71 -2.60
N HIS A 23 -2.26 -7.88 -1.56
CA HIS A 23 -2.99 -8.01 -0.31
C HIS A 23 -4.07 -6.93 -0.20
N ILE A 24 -5.25 -7.30 0.28
CA ILE A 24 -6.39 -6.40 0.47
C ILE A 24 -6.51 -6.09 1.96
N TYR A 25 -6.24 -4.84 2.33
CA TYR A 25 -6.41 -4.33 3.68
C TYR A 25 -7.80 -3.70 3.81
N THR A 26 -8.68 -4.36 4.57
CA THR A 26 -10.07 -3.96 4.73
C THR A 26 -10.63 -4.37 6.10
N PRO A 27 -11.62 -3.63 6.65
CA PRO A 27 -12.35 -4.05 7.84
C PRO A 27 -13.08 -5.40 7.68
N PRO A 28 -13.28 -6.17 8.78
CA PRO A 28 -12.92 -5.85 10.17
C PRO A 28 -11.49 -6.24 10.54
N THR A 29 -10.75 -6.93 9.66
CA THR A 29 -9.39 -7.42 9.95
C THR A 29 -8.39 -6.27 10.13
N PHE A 30 -8.55 -5.21 9.33
CA PHE A 30 -7.74 -3.99 9.41
C PHE A 30 -8.63 -2.77 9.61
N PRO A 31 -8.13 -1.67 10.21
CA PRO A 31 -8.83 -0.39 10.21
C PRO A 31 -9.13 0.09 8.78
N PRO A 32 -10.09 1.01 8.59
CA PRO A 32 -10.29 1.67 7.30
C PRO A 32 -8.98 2.27 6.75
N PRO A 33 -8.75 2.27 5.42
CA PRO A 33 -7.52 2.74 4.79
C PRO A 33 -6.98 4.07 5.30
N ALA A 34 -7.83 5.08 5.48
CA ALA A 34 -7.41 6.39 5.99
C ALA A 34 -6.78 6.29 7.38
N THR A 35 -7.37 5.49 8.28
CA THR A 35 -6.83 5.24 9.63
C THR A 35 -5.60 4.35 9.59
N PHE A 36 -5.60 3.32 8.74
CA PHE A 36 -4.52 2.34 8.64
C PHE A 36 -3.23 2.97 8.10
N LEU A 37 -3.32 3.75 7.01
CA LEU A 37 -2.17 4.35 6.34
C LEU A 37 -1.66 5.61 7.02
N PHE A 38 -2.52 6.34 7.75
CA PHE A 38 -2.20 7.64 8.35
C PHE A 38 -2.48 7.66 9.85
N ALA A 39 -2.09 6.60 10.57
CA ALA A 39 -2.41 6.40 11.99
C ALA A 39 -2.02 7.57 12.93
N ASN A 40 -1.00 8.35 12.56
CA ASN A 40 -0.49 9.46 13.37
C ASN A 40 -0.91 10.85 12.85
N ALA A 41 -1.72 10.93 11.80
CA ALA A 41 -2.13 12.20 11.20
C ALA A 41 -3.33 12.82 11.96
N PRO A 42 -3.32 14.14 12.22
CA PRO A 42 -4.50 14.83 12.73
C PRO A 42 -5.67 14.72 11.75
N ARG A 43 -6.84 14.31 12.26
CA ARG A 43 -8.00 13.94 11.44
C ARG A 43 -8.44 15.03 10.47
N GLU A 44 -8.56 16.27 10.95
CA GLU A 44 -9.08 17.37 10.15
C GLU A 44 -8.14 17.70 8.98
N ARG A 45 -6.83 17.67 9.22
CA ARG A 45 -5.82 17.89 8.18
C ARG A 45 -5.76 16.74 7.19
N LEU A 46 -5.92 15.52 7.67
CA LEU A 46 -5.93 14.33 6.83
C LEU A 46 -7.15 14.33 5.90
N GLU A 47 -8.36 14.59 6.42
CA GLU A 47 -9.58 14.61 5.60
C GLU A 47 -9.49 15.67 4.50
N GLN A 48 -8.97 16.86 4.80
CA GLN A 48 -8.74 17.89 3.79
C GLN A 48 -7.75 17.41 2.71
N ALA A 49 -6.58 16.91 3.11
CA ALA A 49 -5.55 16.46 2.17
C ALA A 49 -6.03 15.30 1.28
N LEU A 50 -6.78 14.35 1.85
CA LEU A 50 -7.36 13.24 1.08
C LEU A 50 -8.36 13.75 0.03
N ARG A 51 -9.23 14.69 0.40
CA ARG A 51 -10.21 15.29 -0.53
C ARG A 51 -9.53 16.08 -1.65
N GLU A 52 -8.43 16.79 -1.38
CA GLU A 52 -7.60 17.47 -2.39
C GLU A 52 -7.04 16.48 -3.45
N HIS A 53 -6.84 15.22 -3.06
CA HIS A 53 -6.44 14.13 -3.94
C HIS A 53 -7.61 13.29 -4.48
N ASN A 54 -8.86 13.78 -4.38
CA ASN A 54 -10.09 13.09 -4.78
C ASN A 54 -10.34 11.76 -4.02
N LEU A 55 -9.75 11.59 -2.85
CA LEU A 55 -10.01 10.46 -1.96
C LEU A 55 -11.08 10.86 -0.94
N GLN A 56 -12.18 10.12 -0.93
CA GLN A 56 -13.26 10.28 0.04
C GLN A 56 -13.08 9.25 1.16
N PRO A 57 -12.64 9.64 2.37
CA PRO A 57 -12.31 8.69 3.43
C PRO A 57 -13.47 7.75 3.78
N GLU A 58 -14.71 8.24 3.67
CA GLU A 58 -15.92 7.48 4.00
C GLU A 58 -16.27 6.43 2.93
N GLN A 59 -15.78 6.59 1.70
CA GLN A 59 -16.02 5.68 0.57
C GLN A 59 -14.78 4.82 0.27
N TRP A 60 -13.64 5.10 0.89
CA TRP A 60 -12.42 4.36 0.71
C TRP A 60 -12.45 3.10 1.59
N VAL A 61 -13.12 2.06 1.11
CA VAL A 61 -13.42 0.85 1.90
C VAL A 61 -12.25 -0.10 2.03
N GLU A 62 -11.34 -0.12 1.06
CA GLU A 62 -10.21 -1.05 1.04
C GLU A 62 -8.96 -0.42 0.42
N TRP A 63 -7.81 -0.94 0.84
CA TRP A 63 -6.53 -0.63 0.22
C TRP A 63 -5.91 -1.91 -0.33
N ILE A 64 -5.68 -1.93 -1.65
CA ILE A 64 -5.03 -3.05 -2.33
C ILE A 64 -3.57 -2.69 -2.55
N SER A 65 -2.67 -3.44 -1.91
CA SER A 65 -1.22 -3.24 -2.06
C SER A 65 -0.60 -4.42 -2.79
N PRO A 66 0.31 -4.19 -3.77
CA PRO A 66 1.24 -5.22 -4.20
C PRO A 66 2.03 -5.76 -3.01
N TYR A 67 2.13 -7.08 -2.91
CA TYR A 67 2.88 -7.75 -1.85
C TYR A 67 4.23 -8.17 -2.41
N ILE A 68 5.17 -7.23 -2.40
CA ILE A 68 6.49 -7.37 -3.02
C ILE A 68 7.56 -7.42 -1.95
N CYS A 69 8.47 -8.39 -2.06
CA CYS A 69 9.71 -8.48 -1.28
C CYS A 69 10.92 -8.27 -2.21
N VAL A 70 12.00 -7.70 -1.68
CA VAL A 70 13.27 -7.58 -2.40
C VAL A 70 14.33 -8.44 -1.72
N VAL A 71 15.01 -9.27 -2.51
CA VAL A 71 16.20 -10.03 -2.11
C VAL A 71 17.41 -9.34 -2.73
N VAL A 72 18.47 -9.15 -1.94
CA VAL A 72 19.72 -8.46 -2.31
C VAL A 72 20.91 -9.35 -2.00
#